data_AF-A0A0H3H554-F1
#
_entry.id   AF-A0A0H3H554-F1
#
_cell.length_a   1.000
_cell.length_b   1.000
_cell.length_c   1.000
_cell.angle_alpha   90.00
_cell.angle_beta   90.00
_cell.angle_gamma   90.00
#
_symmetry.space_group_name_H-M   'P 1'
#
loop_
_entity.id
_entity.type
_entity.pdbx_description
1 polymer ?
#
loop_
_entity_poly.entity_id
_entity_poly.type
_entity_poly.pdbx_seq_one_letter_code
_entity_poly.pdbx_strand_id
1 'polypeptide(L)'
;MSNTHVKNIKLGACKVSFGGVDLGYTKGGVQVEIATETLKVTVDQLGQTTISELIQGRNITITAPLAESVLKNMVDLMPGSTLSSGEDTVTITSAQGVNLIDVAKELVLTPQDATDYVLTIPKAATAGNFTMTYQSDDVRVFSVEFSAYPDDAGVLGKMSLPKPVESVTLTPSSPTVKVGAKVQLSATFTPADATNKTGVWSSDATDKATVDQNGLVTGKAVGSANITFTTNDGAKKATKAVSVTAAS
;
A
#
# COMPACT_ATOMS: atom_id res chain seq x y z
N MET A 1 -34.03 -20.01 -1.26
CA MET A 1 -32.87 -20.05 -2.17
C MET A 1 -32.09 -18.77 -1.96
N SER A 2 -30.77 -18.85 -1.76
CA SER A 2 -29.94 -17.66 -1.63
C SER A 2 -29.79 -17.01 -3.01
N ASN A 3 -30.08 -15.72 -3.11
CA ASN A 3 -29.83 -14.95 -4.33
C ASN A 3 -28.54 -14.15 -4.14
N THR A 4 -27.67 -14.16 -5.16
CA THR A 4 -26.42 -13.39 -5.15
C THR A 4 -26.56 -12.16 -6.04
N HIS A 5 -26.35 -10.99 -5.47
CA HIS A 5 -26.29 -9.72 -6.20
C HIS A 5 -24.84 -9.27 -6.27
N VAL A 6 -24.33 -9.06 -7.48
CA VAL A 6 -22.93 -8.66 -7.71
C VAL A 6 -22.89 -7.22 -8.19
N LYS A 7 -22.10 -6.38 -7.51
CA LYS A 7 -21.78 -5.03 -7.96
C LYS A 7 -20.28 -4.93 -8.24
N ASN A 8 -19.95 -4.51 -9.45
CA ASN A 8 -18.58 -4.26 -9.88
C ASN A 8 -18.28 -2.77 -9.79
N ILE A 9 -17.23 -2.42 -9.05
CA ILE A 9 -16.66 -1.08 -8.97
C ILE A 9 -15.33 -1.14 -9.72
N LYS A 10 -15.15 -0.23 -10.68
CA LYS A 10 -13.90 -0.08 -11.41
C LYS A 10 -13.21 1.16 -10.88
N LEU A 11 -12.05 0.97 -10.26
CA LEU A 11 -11.16 2.07 -9.90
C LEU A 11 -10.20 2.31 -11.06
N GLY A 12 -9.69 3.54 -11.19
CA GLY A 12 -8.60 3.86 -12.10
C GLY A 12 -7.29 3.13 -11.76
N ALA A 13 -6.21 3.53 -12.42
CA ALA A 13 -4.88 3.06 -12.05
C ALA A 13 -4.58 3.45 -10.59
N CYS A 14 -4.19 2.47 -9.79
CA CYS A 14 -3.95 2.64 -8.37
C CYS A 14 -2.51 2.29 -8.02
N LYS A 15 -1.96 3.00 -7.04
CA LYS A 15 -0.84 2.53 -6.24
C LYS A 15 -1.36 1.54 -5.21
N VAL A 16 -0.72 0.38 -5.10
CA VAL A 16 -1.14 -0.72 -4.24
C VAL A 16 -0.19 -0.86 -3.07
N SER A 17 -0.71 -0.82 -1.84
CA SER A 17 0.04 -1.12 -0.62
C SER A 17 -0.60 -2.32 0.09
N PHE A 18 0.20 -3.32 0.43
CA PHE A 18 -0.26 -4.52 1.13
C PHE A 18 0.59 -4.78 2.37
N GLY A 19 -0.04 -4.80 3.55
CA GLY A 19 0.66 -4.93 4.82
C GLY A 19 1.71 -3.85 5.09
N GLY A 20 1.52 -2.66 4.52
CA GLY A 20 2.48 -1.55 4.57
C GLY A 20 3.63 -1.65 3.56
N VAL A 21 3.70 -2.71 2.75
CA VAL A 21 4.66 -2.85 1.65
C VAL A 21 4.07 -2.27 0.38
N ASP A 22 4.85 -1.42 -0.30
CA ASP A 22 4.50 -0.85 -1.60
C ASP A 22 4.68 -1.92 -2.69
N LEU A 23 3.58 -2.28 -3.36
CA LEU A 23 3.56 -3.22 -4.48
C LEU A 23 3.60 -2.53 -5.85
N GLY A 24 3.79 -1.21 -5.85
CA GLY A 24 3.87 -0.41 -7.06
C GLY A 24 2.50 -0.06 -7.64
N TYR A 25 2.45 0.11 -8.96
CA TYR A 25 1.29 0.63 -9.68
C TYR A 25 0.58 -0.47 -10.48
N THR A 26 -0.74 -0.35 -10.60
CA THR A 26 -1.52 -1.20 -11.50
C THR A 26 -1.42 -0.75 -12.95
N LYS A 27 -1.34 -1.71 -13.87
CA LYS A 27 -1.53 -1.48 -15.31
C LYS A 27 -3.03 -1.43 -15.59
N GLY A 28 -3.58 -0.21 -15.67
CA GLY A 28 -5.01 0.01 -15.82
C GLY A 28 -5.76 -0.08 -14.50
N GLY A 29 -7.08 -0.23 -14.60
CA GLY A 29 -7.98 -0.15 -13.45
C GLY A 29 -7.98 -1.37 -12.53
N VAL A 30 -8.38 -1.16 -11.28
CA VAL A 30 -8.63 -2.21 -10.30
C VAL A 30 -10.10 -2.59 -10.33
N GLN A 31 -10.39 -3.89 -10.33
CA GLN A 31 -11.76 -4.40 -10.25
C GLN A 31 -12.08 -4.78 -8.81
N VAL A 32 -13.20 -4.28 -8.30
CA VAL A 32 -13.71 -4.61 -6.96
C VAL A 32 -15.10 -5.17 -7.14
N GLU A 33 -15.25 -6.46 -6.82
CA GLU A 33 -16.51 -7.18 -6.85
C GLU A 33 -17.08 -7.28 -5.44
N ILE A 34 -18.32 -6.83 -5.25
CA ILE A 34 -19.05 -7.02 -3.99
C ILE A 34 -20.23 -7.95 -4.28
N ALA A 35 -20.12 -9.19 -3.82
CA ALA A 35 -21.18 -10.19 -3.88
C ALA A 35 -21.99 -10.17 -2.58
N THR A 36 -23.27 -9.79 -2.66
CA THR A 36 -24.20 -9.80 -1.52
C THR A 36 -25.13 -11.00 -1.65
N GLU A 37 -25.13 -11.85 -0.63
CA GLU A 37 -26.05 -12.98 -0.54
C GLU A 37 -27.28 -12.58 0.26
N THR A 38 -28.47 -12.92 -0.27
CA THR A 38 -29.75 -12.64 0.38
C THR A 38 -30.60 -13.89 0.53
N LEU A 39 -31.32 -13.98 1.65
CA LEU A 39 -32.39 -14.96 1.87
C LEU A 39 -33.73 -14.32 1.54
N LYS A 40 -34.36 -14.81 0.47
CA LYS A 40 -35.72 -14.44 0.09
C LYS A 40 -36.73 -15.31 0.82
N VAL A 41 -37.67 -14.68 1.51
CA VAL A 41 -38.79 -15.32 2.18
C VAL A 41 -40.03 -15.13 1.31
N THR A 42 -40.71 -16.24 1.02
CA THR A 42 -41.98 -16.29 0.29
C THR A 42 -43.04 -16.95 1.18
N VAL A 43 -44.30 -16.66 0.91
CA VAL A 43 -45.43 -17.39 1.51
C VAL A 43 -46.27 -17.99 0.38
N ASP A 44 -46.66 -19.25 0.53
CA ASP A 44 -47.30 -20.03 -0.53
C ASP A 44 -48.57 -19.36 -1.10
N GLN A 45 -49.30 -18.61 -0.27
CA GLN A 45 -50.52 -17.89 -0.66
C GLN A 45 -50.29 -16.83 -1.74
N LEU A 46 -49.07 -16.30 -1.86
CA LEU A 46 -48.68 -15.32 -2.89
C LEU A 46 -47.83 -15.95 -4.00
N GLY A 47 -47.84 -17.28 -4.08
CA GLY A 47 -47.00 -18.05 -5.00
C GLY A 47 -45.51 -17.83 -4.70
N GLN A 48 -44.76 -17.40 -5.72
CA GLN A 48 -43.31 -17.16 -5.63
C GLN A 48 -42.96 -15.70 -5.37
N THR A 49 -43.94 -14.88 -5.02
CA THR A 49 -43.72 -13.47 -4.70
C THR A 49 -42.89 -13.36 -3.42
N THR A 50 -41.71 -12.74 -3.50
CA THR A 50 -40.86 -12.47 -2.34
C THR A 50 -41.52 -11.41 -1.46
N ILE A 51 -41.78 -11.75 -0.20
CA ILE A 51 -42.38 -10.82 0.78
C ILE A 51 -41.33 -10.16 1.68
N SER A 52 -40.14 -10.77 1.79
CA SER A 52 -39.03 -10.24 2.58
C SER A 52 -37.71 -10.76 2.02
N GLU A 53 -36.66 -9.94 2.12
CA GLU A 53 -35.32 -10.28 1.67
C GLU A 53 -34.30 -9.80 2.70
N LEU A 54 -33.57 -10.74 3.31
CA LEU A 54 -32.56 -10.48 4.34
C LEU A 54 -31.16 -10.68 3.76
N ILE A 55 -30.23 -9.77 4.04
CA ILE A 55 -28.81 -9.97 3.70
C ILE A 55 -28.21 -11.02 4.66
N GLN A 56 -27.65 -12.08 4.09
CA GLN A 56 -26.98 -13.16 4.82
C GLN A 56 -25.47 -12.94 4.91
N GLY A 57 -24.89 -12.21 3.95
CA GLY A 57 -23.45 -11.97 3.91
C GLY A 57 -23.01 -11.09 2.75
N ARG A 58 -21.76 -10.67 2.81
CA ARG A 58 -21.07 -9.96 1.73
C ARG A 58 -19.67 -10.51 1.58
N ASN A 59 -19.30 -10.85 0.36
CA ASN A 59 -17.94 -11.23 -0.02
C ASN A 59 -17.40 -10.14 -0.94
N ILE A 60 -16.19 -9.67 -0.67
CA ILE A 60 -15.51 -8.67 -1.51
C ILE A 60 -14.26 -9.30 -2.10
N THR A 61 -14.15 -9.25 -3.42
CA THR A 61 -12.99 -9.70 -4.19
C THR A 61 -12.38 -8.51 -4.92
N ILE A 62 -11.07 -8.36 -4.85
CA ILE A 62 -10.32 -7.28 -5.49
C ILE A 62 -9.32 -7.87 -6.45
N THR A 63 -9.39 -7.51 -7.72
CA THR A 63 -8.43 -7.92 -8.75
C THR A 63 -7.59 -6.73 -9.18
N ALA A 64 -6.29 -6.77 -8.83
CA ALA A 64 -5.32 -5.72 -9.12
C ALA A 64 -4.28 -6.21 -10.16
N PRO A 65 -4.25 -5.63 -11.38
CA PRO A 65 -3.23 -5.97 -12.38
C PRO A 65 -1.93 -5.19 -12.09
N LEU A 66 -1.00 -5.74 -11.31
CA LEU A 66 0.26 -5.09 -10.99
C LEU A 66 1.23 -5.10 -12.18
N ALA A 67 1.90 -3.97 -12.44
CA ALA A 67 2.96 -3.88 -13.46
C ALA A 67 4.35 -4.29 -12.92
N GLU A 68 4.47 -4.52 -11.61
CA GLU A 68 5.76 -4.65 -10.92
C GLU A 68 6.33 -6.08 -10.95
N SER A 69 7.66 -6.19 -10.96
CA SER A 69 8.42 -7.45 -11.11
C SER A 69 9.37 -7.76 -9.96
N VAL A 70 9.24 -7.08 -8.82
CA VAL A 70 10.10 -7.31 -7.66
C VAL A 70 9.77 -8.67 -7.03
N LEU A 71 10.72 -9.61 -7.05
CA LEU A 71 10.56 -10.97 -6.51
C LEU A 71 10.13 -10.99 -5.03
N LYS A 72 10.64 -10.04 -4.23
CA LYS A 72 10.24 -9.89 -2.83
C LYS A 72 8.75 -9.63 -2.65
N ASN A 73 8.17 -8.78 -3.49
CA ASN A 73 6.73 -8.48 -3.47
C ASN A 73 5.92 -9.72 -3.84
N MET A 74 6.44 -10.59 -4.72
CA MET A 74 5.80 -11.87 -5.04
C MET A 74 5.77 -12.82 -3.83
N VAL A 75 6.81 -12.85 -3.01
CA VAL A 75 6.86 -13.67 -1.78
C VAL A 75 5.83 -13.20 -0.76
N ASP A 76 5.71 -11.88 -0.59
CA ASP A 76 4.72 -11.29 0.34
C ASP A 76 3.27 -11.53 -0.10
N LEU A 77 3.04 -11.84 -1.39
CA LEU A 77 1.76 -12.20 -1.99
C LEU A 77 1.51 -13.71 -2.07
N MET A 78 2.47 -14.55 -1.68
CA MET A 78 2.33 -16.01 -1.68
C MET A 78 2.57 -16.56 -0.28
N PRO A 79 1.51 -16.74 0.52
CA PRO A 79 1.63 -17.31 1.86
C PRO A 79 2.40 -18.63 1.84
N GLY A 80 3.40 -18.76 2.73
CA GLY A 80 4.24 -19.96 2.82
C GLY A 80 5.41 -20.02 1.84
N SER A 81 5.53 -19.05 0.92
CA SER A 81 6.73 -18.93 0.08
C SER A 81 7.89 -18.29 0.85
N THR A 82 9.12 -18.53 0.40
CA THR A 82 10.34 -17.96 0.99
C THR A 82 11.27 -17.40 -0.09
N LEU A 83 12.03 -16.36 0.25
CA LEU A 83 13.06 -15.77 -0.60
C LEU A 83 14.43 -16.28 -0.17
N SER A 84 15.28 -16.65 -1.13
CA SER A 84 16.68 -17.01 -0.83
C SER A 84 17.47 -15.81 -0.30
N SER A 85 18.59 -16.05 0.39
CA SER A 85 19.45 -14.98 0.94
C SER A 85 20.06 -14.08 -0.14
N GLY A 86 20.18 -14.57 -1.37
CA GLY A 86 20.62 -13.79 -2.52
C GLY A 86 19.50 -13.04 -3.23
N GLU A 87 18.24 -13.17 -2.78
CA GLU A 87 17.04 -12.58 -3.40
C GLU A 87 16.75 -13.05 -4.85
N ASP A 88 17.47 -14.07 -5.33
CA ASP A 88 17.38 -14.56 -6.71
C ASP A 88 16.40 -15.74 -6.89
N THR A 89 15.90 -16.33 -5.81
CA THR A 89 15.06 -17.54 -5.88
C THR A 89 13.88 -17.46 -4.92
N VAL A 90 12.67 -17.61 -5.48
CA VAL A 90 11.42 -17.75 -4.73
C VAL A 90 11.08 -19.24 -4.62
N THR A 91 11.01 -19.74 -3.39
CA THR A 91 10.56 -21.11 -3.11
C THR A 91 9.09 -21.08 -2.73
N ILE A 92 8.23 -21.61 -3.59
CA ILE A 92 6.79 -21.73 -3.35
C ILE A 92 6.53 -23.09 -2.69
N THR A 93 5.92 -23.08 -1.51
CA THR A 93 5.52 -24.31 -0.80
C THR A 93 4.06 -24.65 -1.07
N SER A 94 3.60 -25.82 -0.62
CA SER A 94 2.19 -26.20 -0.76
C SER A 94 1.23 -25.31 0.05
N ALA A 95 1.75 -24.55 1.01
CA ALA A 95 0.98 -23.73 1.96
C ALA A 95 -0.20 -24.48 2.62
N GLN A 96 -0.12 -25.82 2.71
CA GLN A 96 -1.22 -26.64 3.20
C GLN A 96 -1.54 -26.28 4.65
N GLY A 97 -2.82 -25.98 4.91
CA GLY A 97 -3.29 -25.62 6.25
C GLY A 97 -3.10 -24.15 6.62
N VAL A 98 -2.54 -23.32 5.73
CA VAL A 98 -2.51 -21.86 5.95
C VAL A 98 -3.94 -21.32 5.86
N ASN A 99 -4.42 -20.76 6.96
CA ASN A 99 -5.67 -20.02 6.98
C ASN A 99 -5.41 -18.60 6.50
N LEU A 100 -6.07 -18.20 5.41
CA LEU A 100 -5.84 -16.89 4.78
C LEU A 100 -6.16 -15.71 5.71
N ILE A 101 -7.07 -15.87 6.68
CA ILE A 101 -7.37 -14.82 7.65
C ILE A 101 -6.21 -14.56 8.64
N ASP A 102 -5.37 -15.56 8.90
CA ASP A 102 -4.24 -15.47 9.83
C ASP A 102 -3.06 -14.74 9.18
N VAL A 103 -2.99 -14.78 7.84
CA VAL A 103 -2.01 -14.05 7.02
C VAL A 103 -2.60 -12.79 6.38
N ALA A 104 -3.87 -12.47 6.67
CA ALA A 104 -4.53 -11.31 6.12
C ALA A 104 -3.93 -10.01 6.66
N LYS A 105 -3.70 -9.05 5.77
CA LYS A 105 -3.10 -7.75 6.07
C LYS A 105 -3.92 -6.63 5.44
N GLU A 106 -3.65 -5.39 5.86
CA GLU A 106 -4.30 -4.23 5.27
C GLU A 106 -3.92 -4.09 3.78
N LEU A 107 -4.91 -3.93 2.92
CA LEU A 107 -4.74 -3.57 1.51
C LEU A 107 -5.25 -2.14 1.30
N VAL A 108 -4.41 -1.27 0.76
CA VAL A 108 -4.74 0.11 0.44
C VAL A 108 -4.53 0.33 -1.05
N LEU A 109 -5.57 0.80 -1.73
CA LEU A 109 -5.57 1.18 -3.13
C LEU A 109 -5.74 2.69 -3.23
N THR A 110 -4.66 3.36 -3.62
CA THR A 110 -4.64 4.82 -3.76
C THR A 110 -4.69 5.16 -5.23
N PRO A 111 -5.75 5.85 -5.72
CA PRO A 111 -5.84 6.24 -7.12
C PRO A 111 -4.70 7.19 -7.50
N GLN A 112 -4.13 6.99 -8.69
CA GLN A 112 -2.99 7.78 -9.17
C GLN A 112 -3.38 9.23 -9.45
N ASP A 113 -4.61 9.48 -9.88
CA ASP A 113 -5.11 10.81 -10.22
C ASP A 113 -5.51 11.66 -9.00
N ALA A 114 -5.47 11.10 -7.78
CA ALA A 114 -5.90 11.72 -6.52
C ALA A 114 -7.33 12.31 -6.53
N THR A 115 -8.12 12.05 -7.57
CA THR A 115 -9.51 12.55 -7.70
C THR A 115 -10.54 11.54 -7.21
N ASP A 116 -10.14 10.28 -7.09
CA ASP A 116 -11.02 9.18 -6.67
C ASP A 116 -10.81 8.82 -5.19
N TYR A 117 -11.67 7.93 -4.68
CA TYR A 117 -11.58 7.43 -3.31
C TYR A 117 -10.39 6.48 -3.13
N VAL A 118 -9.73 6.59 -1.98
CA VAL A 118 -8.81 5.56 -1.48
C VAL A 118 -9.66 4.42 -0.94
N LEU A 119 -9.50 3.21 -1.52
CA LEU A 119 -10.12 2.00 -0.99
C LEU A 119 -9.14 1.34 -0.01
N THR A 120 -9.57 1.15 1.23
CA THR A 120 -8.81 0.41 2.24
C THR A 120 -9.61 -0.81 2.69
N ILE A 121 -8.98 -1.98 2.63
CA ILE A 121 -9.49 -3.25 3.14
C ILE A 121 -8.65 -3.60 4.37
N PRO A 122 -9.22 -3.59 5.59
CA PRO A 122 -8.44 -3.77 6.81
C PRO A 122 -7.80 -5.16 6.92
N LYS A 123 -8.49 -6.21 6.43
CA LYS A 123 -7.97 -7.57 6.36
C LYS A 123 -8.22 -8.13 4.95
N ALA A 124 -7.20 -8.09 4.11
CA ALA A 124 -7.20 -8.72 2.80
C ALA A 124 -6.15 -9.85 2.78
N ALA A 125 -6.42 -10.91 2.06
CA ALA A 125 -5.41 -11.91 1.76
C ALA A 125 -5.50 -12.36 0.30
N THR A 126 -4.41 -12.87 -0.22
CA THR A 126 -4.37 -13.53 -1.52
C THR A 126 -3.90 -14.96 -1.31
N ALA A 127 -4.51 -15.90 -2.04
CA ALA A 127 -4.08 -17.29 -2.06
C ALA A 127 -2.78 -17.49 -2.87
N GLY A 128 -2.22 -16.42 -3.46
CA GLY A 128 -1.11 -16.52 -4.39
C GLY A 128 -1.55 -16.94 -5.79
N ASN A 129 -2.82 -16.73 -6.14
CA ASN A 129 -3.31 -16.95 -7.50
C ASN A 129 -2.84 -15.77 -8.36
N PHE A 130 -1.87 -15.99 -9.24
CA PHE A 130 -1.44 -14.99 -10.22
C PHE A 130 -1.35 -15.59 -11.62
N THR A 131 -1.76 -14.80 -12.60
CA THR A 131 -1.54 -15.09 -14.02
C THR A 131 -0.46 -14.16 -14.53
N MET A 132 0.58 -14.73 -15.16
CA MET A 132 1.59 -13.96 -15.87
C MET A 132 1.19 -13.86 -17.34
N THR A 133 0.84 -12.65 -17.78
CA THR A 133 0.53 -12.41 -19.19
C THR A 133 1.52 -11.41 -19.77
N TYR A 134 2.06 -11.72 -20.95
CA TYR A 134 2.72 -10.75 -21.80
C TYR A 134 1.63 -9.93 -22.50
N GLN A 135 1.38 -8.71 -22.03
CA GLN A 135 0.46 -7.76 -22.69
C GLN A 135 1.19 -7.02 -23.82
N SER A 136 0.43 -6.40 -24.74
CA SER A 136 0.84 -5.83 -26.04
C SER A 136 2.06 -4.90 -26.10
N ASP A 137 2.64 -4.53 -24.96
CA ASP A 137 3.74 -3.56 -24.86
C ASP A 137 4.98 -4.18 -24.18
N ASP A 138 5.14 -5.51 -24.21
CA ASP A 138 6.23 -6.26 -23.56
C ASP A 138 6.33 -6.08 -22.03
N VAL A 139 5.30 -5.51 -21.40
CA VAL A 139 5.24 -5.36 -19.94
C VAL A 139 4.62 -6.62 -19.33
N ARG A 140 5.35 -7.24 -18.40
CA ARG A 140 4.84 -8.32 -17.55
C ARG A 140 3.78 -7.74 -16.60
N VAL A 141 2.56 -8.24 -16.70
CA VAL A 141 1.48 -7.90 -15.77
C VAL A 141 1.20 -9.09 -14.87
N PHE A 142 1.19 -8.84 -13.57
CA PHE A 142 0.88 -9.81 -12.53
C PHE A 142 -0.49 -9.47 -11.97
N SER A 143 -1.51 -10.20 -12.41
CA SER A 143 -2.87 -10.01 -11.88
C SER A 143 -3.00 -10.75 -10.55
N VAL A 144 -3.24 -10.01 -9.48
CA VAL A 144 -3.39 -10.54 -8.12
C VAL A 144 -4.84 -10.39 -7.68
N GLU A 145 -5.39 -11.47 -7.13
CA GLU A 145 -6.71 -11.47 -6.52
C GLU A 145 -6.60 -11.48 -4.99
N PHE A 146 -7.29 -10.54 -4.35
CA PHE A 146 -7.43 -10.45 -2.90
C PHE A 146 -8.88 -10.72 -2.49
N SER A 147 -9.05 -11.46 -1.41
CA SER A 147 -10.32 -11.60 -0.70
C SER A 147 -10.31 -10.74 0.55
N ALA A 148 -11.39 -9.99 0.78
CA ALA A 148 -11.58 -9.22 2.01
C ALA A 148 -12.19 -10.10 3.12
N TYR A 149 -11.71 -9.90 4.33
CA TYR A 149 -12.23 -10.49 5.56
C TYR A 149 -12.65 -9.37 6.52
N PRO A 150 -13.65 -9.62 7.38
CA PRO A 150 -14.05 -8.63 8.37
C PRO A 150 -12.92 -8.43 9.39
N ASP A 151 -12.68 -7.17 9.75
CA ASP A 151 -11.92 -6.85 10.96
C ASP A 151 -12.72 -7.17 12.23
N ASP A 152 -12.15 -6.86 13.39
CA ASP A 152 -12.78 -7.12 14.70
C ASP A 152 -14.09 -6.33 14.89
N ALA A 153 -14.33 -5.28 14.09
CA ALA A 153 -15.55 -4.49 14.07
C ALA A 153 -16.56 -4.94 12.98
N GLY A 154 -16.24 -5.98 12.20
CA GLY A 154 -17.07 -6.46 11.11
C GLY A 154 -16.96 -5.65 9.81
N VAL A 155 -15.99 -4.76 9.70
CA VAL A 155 -15.78 -3.91 8.52
C VAL A 155 -15.02 -4.67 7.46
N LEU A 156 -15.59 -4.77 6.26
CA LEU A 156 -14.95 -5.41 5.08
C LEU A 156 -14.11 -4.44 4.26
N GLY A 157 -14.34 -3.13 4.37
CA GLY A 157 -13.62 -2.12 3.62
C GLY A 157 -14.19 -0.72 3.85
N LYS A 158 -13.36 0.29 3.60
CA LYS A 158 -13.70 1.71 3.66
C LYS A 158 -13.27 2.40 2.37
N MET A 159 -14.11 3.29 1.88
CA MET A 159 -13.75 4.25 0.83
C MET A 159 -13.68 5.62 1.48
N SER A 160 -12.55 6.30 1.35
CA SER A 160 -12.35 7.64 1.91
C SER A 160 -11.66 8.53 0.90
N LEU A 161 -11.99 9.82 0.91
CA LEU A 161 -11.22 10.79 0.13
C LEU A 161 -9.76 10.80 0.59
N PRO A 162 -8.80 11.12 -0.30
CA PRO A 162 -7.41 11.28 0.08
C PRO A 162 -7.25 12.28 1.24
N LYS A 163 -6.50 11.88 2.27
CA LYS A 163 -6.21 12.72 3.43
C LYS A 163 -4.92 13.49 3.18
N PRO A 164 -4.98 14.84 3.08
CA PRO A 164 -3.80 15.62 2.74
C PRO A 164 -2.81 15.67 3.90
N VAL A 165 -1.52 15.82 3.58
CA VAL A 165 -0.50 16.15 4.58
C VAL A 165 -0.70 17.58 5.08
N GLU A 166 -0.94 17.74 6.37
CA GLU A 166 -1.07 19.05 7.02
C GLU A 166 0.31 19.61 7.39
N SER A 167 1.15 18.78 8.00
CA SER A 167 2.53 19.15 8.34
C SER A 167 3.47 17.94 8.32
N VAL A 168 4.76 18.24 8.23
CA VAL A 168 5.84 17.27 8.32
C VAL A 168 6.85 17.77 9.35
N THR A 169 7.43 16.84 10.11
CA THR A 169 8.49 17.10 11.08
C THR A 169 9.66 16.16 10.82
N LEU A 170 10.86 16.59 11.17
CA LEU A 170 12.09 15.80 10.97
C LEU A 170 12.73 15.46 12.31
N THR A 171 13.18 14.21 12.42
CA THR A 171 13.93 13.69 13.57
C THR A 171 15.30 13.14 13.12
N PRO A 172 16.35 13.19 13.97
CA PRO A 172 16.38 13.82 15.30
C PRO A 172 16.30 15.36 15.24
N SER A 173 16.04 16.01 16.37
CA SER A 173 15.84 17.48 16.46
C SER A 173 17.12 18.28 16.18
N SER A 174 18.28 17.73 16.57
CA SER A 174 19.62 18.31 16.43
C SER A 174 20.59 17.27 15.86
N PRO A 175 20.47 16.95 14.55
CA PRO A 175 21.33 15.97 13.90
C PRO A 175 22.78 16.46 13.83
N THR A 176 23.71 15.59 14.23
CA THR A 176 25.15 15.81 14.09
C THR A 176 25.76 14.63 13.33
N VAL A 177 26.77 14.90 12.50
CA VAL A 177 27.46 13.87 11.72
C VAL A 177 28.94 14.20 11.63
N LYS A 178 29.81 13.20 11.67
CA LYS A 178 31.24 13.39 11.41
C LYS A 178 31.50 13.38 9.91
N VAL A 179 32.57 14.01 9.46
CA VAL A 179 33.04 13.86 8.07
C VAL A 179 33.24 12.37 7.74
N GLY A 180 32.68 11.91 6.62
CA GLY A 180 32.69 10.51 6.17
C GLY A 180 31.64 9.61 6.83
N ALA A 181 31.02 10.04 7.94
CA ALA A 181 29.96 9.29 8.60
C ALA A 181 28.57 9.63 8.01
N LYS A 182 27.56 8.87 8.45
CA LYS A 182 26.17 9.05 8.04
C LYS A 182 25.25 9.21 9.25
N VAL A 183 24.17 9.97 9.09
CA VAL A 183 23.09 10.11 10.06
C VAL A 183 21.75 10.00 9.33
N GLN A 184 20.82 9.24 9.89
CA GLN A 184 19.49 9.09 9.31
C GLN A 184 18.59 10.23 9.78
N LEU A 185 17.93 10.90 8.84
CA LEU A 185 16.77 11.74 9.14
C LEU A 185 15.49 10.99 8.83
N SER A 186 14.50 11.12 9.70
CA SER A 186 13.17 10.51 9.52
C SER A 186 12.11 11.59 9.46
N ALA A 187 11.27 11.55 8.42
CA ALA A 187 10.13 12.42 8.25
C ALA A 187 8.89 11.80 8.91
N THR A 188 8.22 12.56 9.77
CA THR A 188 6.97 12.19 10.43
C THR A 188 5.86 13.14 9.98
N PHE A 189 4.73 12.57 9.57
CA PHE A 189 3.63 13.28 8.92
C PHE A 189 2.47 13.48 9.91
N THR A 190 1.84 14.64 9.85
CA THR A 190 0.55 14.90 10.49
C THR A 190 -0.45 15.26 9.40
N PRO A 191 -1.64 14.63 9.38
CA PRO A 191 -2.05 13.51 10.22
C PRO A 191 -1.24 12.23 9.91
N ALA A 192 -1.12 11.33 10.88
CA ALA A 192 -0.26 10.14 10.77
C ALA A 192 -0.71 9.16 9.68
N ASP A 193 -1.97 9.22 9.27
CA ASP A 193 -2.65 8.46 8.21
C ASP A 193 -2.82 9.26 6.91
N ALA A 194 -2.03 10.32 6.70
CA ALA A 194 -2.02 11.03 5.41
C ALA A 194 -1.77 10.08 4.23
N THR A 195 -2.47 10.30 3.11
CA THR A 195 -2.51 9.36 1.98
C THR A 195 -1.19 9.30 1.21
N ASN A 196 -0.56 10.44 0.95
CA ASN A 196 0.71 10.50 0.22
C ASN A 196 1.82 11.07 1.10
N LYS A 197 2.64 10.18 1.65
CA LYS A 197 3.80 10.49 2.51
C LYS A 197 5.11 10.55 1.74
N THR A 198 5.07 10.60 0.41
CA THR A 198 6.28 10.73 -0.41
C THR A 198 6.71 12.19 -0.49
N GLY A 199 7.99 12.40 -0.79
CA GLY A 199 8.55 13.74 -0.93
C GLY A 199 9.98 13.71 -1.44
N VAL A 200 10.56 14.90 -1.52
CA VAL A 200 11.91 15.12 -2.04
C VAL A 200 12.79 15.68 -0.93
N TRP A 201 13.96 15.06 -0.75
CA TRP A 201 15.02 15.56 0.11
C TRP A 201 15.96 16.49 -0.67
N SER A 202 16.43 17.56 -0.03
CA SER A 202 17.45 18.45 -0.57
C SER A 202 18.40 18.94 0.51
N SER A 203 19.62 19.32 0.10
CA SER A 203 20.63 19.96 0.93
C SER A 203 21.01 21.30 0.31
N ASP A 204 21.07 22.36 1.11
CA ASP A 204 21.52 23.68 0.65
C ASP A 204 23.05 23.79 0.51
N ALA A 205 23.81 22.94 1.20
CA ALA A 205 25.27 22.94 1.23
C ALA A 205 25.81 21.52 0.95
N THR A 206 25.68 21.08 -0.30
CA THR A 206 26.07 19.73 -0.76
C THR A 206 27.57 19.45 -0.72
N ASP A 207 28.40 20.47 -0.51
CA ASP A 207 29.83 20.39 -0.22
C ASP A 207 30.10 20.07 1.25
N LYS A 208 29.17 20.39 2.17
CA LYS A 208 29.23 20.07 3.60
C LYS A 208 28.53 18.76 3.94
N ALA A 209 27.30 18.57 3.46
CA ALA A 209 26.55 17.33 3.64
C ALA A 209 25.59 17.07 2.49
N THR A 210 25.42 15.80 2.11
CA THR A 210 24.43 15.35 1.11
C THR A 210 23.40 14.44 1.76
N VAL A 211 22.20 14.38 1.19
CA VAL A 211 21.10 13.52 1.63
C VAL A 211 20.61 12.70 0.43
N ASP A 212 20.29 11.43 0.64
CA ASP A 212 19.67 10.58 -0.39
C ASP A 212 18.14 10.60 -0.30
N GLN A 213 17.46 9.88 -1.20
CA GLN A 213 15.99 9.82 -1.24
C GLN A 213 15.36 9.18 0.01
N ASN A 214 16.13 8.42 0.78
CA ASN A 214 15.69 7.75 2.00
C ASN A 214 15.94 8.63 3.24
N GLY A 215 16.49 9.84 3.09
CA GLY A 215 16.81 10.74 4.20
C GLY A 215 18.14 10.41 4.89
N LEU A 216 18.99 9.57 4.29
CA LEU A 216 20.30 9.26 4.84
C LEU A 216 21.30 10.37 4.48
N VAL A 217 21.71 11.11 5.49
CA VAL A 217 22.64 12.24 5.34
C VAL A 217 24.07 11.76 5.50
N THR A 218 24.97 12.16 4.59
CA THR A 218 26.41 11.88 4.62
C THR A 218 27.18 13.18 4.82
N GLY A 219 28.04 13.22 5.84
CA GLY A 219 28.93 14.35 6.10
C GLY A 219 30.14 14.35 5.15
N LYS A 220 30.44 15.48 4.53
CA LYS A 220 31.56 15.65 3.57
C LYS A 220 32.65 16.58 4.07
N ALA A 221 32.29 17.71 4.67
CA ALA A 221 33.24 18.68 5.18
C ALA A 221 32.69 19.40 6.42
N VAL A 222 33.58 19.78 7.33
CA VAL A 222 33.23 20.50 8.57
C VAL A 222 32.43 21.76 8.24
N GLY A 223 31.34 21.99 8.97
CA GLY A 223 30.41 23.10 8.73
C GLY A 223 28.98 22.78 9.13
N SER A 224 28.02 23.46 8.52
CA SER A 224 26.59 23.23 8.70
C SER A 224 25.90 23.15 7.34
N ALA A 225 24.90 22.28 7.22
CA ALA A 225 24.03 22.17 6.05
C ALA A 225 22.56 22.08 6.49
N ASN A 226 21.67 22.82 5.84
CA ASN A 226 20.24 22.67 6.05
C ASN A 226 19.67 21.61 5.10
N ILE A 227 19.21 20.51 5.69
CA ILE A 227 18.53 19.45 4.97
C ILE A 227 17.03 19.70 5.03
N THR A 228 16.39 19.74 3.86
CA THR A 228 14.96 20.01 3.73
C THR A 228 14.25 18.80 3.12
N PHE A 229 13.11 18.43 3.69
CA PHE A 229 12.16 17.52 3.07
C PHE A 229 10.95 18.32 2.60
N THR A 230 10.56 18.13 1.34
CA THR A 230 9.35 18.73 0.75
C THR A 230 8.40 17.61 0.36
N THR A 231 7.18 17.60 0.90
CA THR A 231 6.16 16.60 0.56
C THR A 231 5.66 16.82 -0.86
N ASN A 232 5.40 15.73 -1.58
CA ASN A 232 4.77 15.81 -2.90
C ASN A 232 3.31 16.26 -2.79
N ASP A 233 2.65 15.87 -1.69
CA ASP A 233 1.31 16.32 -1.37
C ASP A 233 1.33 17.66 -0.60
N GLY A 234 0.69 18.68 -1.16
CA GLY A 234 0.55 20.00 -0.55
C GLY A 234 1.85 20.80 -0.37
N ALA A 235 2.98 20.33 -0.89
CA ALA A 235 4.30 21.00 -0.83
C ALA A 235 4.73 21.47 0.57
N LYS A 236 4.36 20.71 1.61
CA LYS A 236 4.76 20.99 3.00
C LYS A 236 6.26 20.78 3.16
N LYS A 237 6.89 21.65 3.94
CA LYS A 237 8.35 21.63 4.12
C LYS A 237 8.71 21.47 5.59
N ALA A 238 9.75 20.69 5.85
CA ALA A 238 10.47 20.72 7.10
C ALA A 238 11.97 20.76 6.84
N THR A 239 12.68 21.59 7.60
CA THR A 239 14.12 21.83 7.44
C THR A 239 14.84 21.57 8.75
N LYS A 240 16.03 20.95 8.67
CA LYS A 240 16.92 20.71 9.80
C LYS A 240 18.35 21.11 9.47
N ALA A 241 18.94 21.90 10.35
CA ALA A 241 20.37 22.18 10.33
C ALA A 241 21.13 20.96 10.85
N VAL A 242 21.95 20.37 10.00
CA VAL A 242 22.87 19.27 10.32
C VAL A 242 24.25 19.86 10.56
N SER A 243 24.80 19.63 11.76
CA SER A 243 26.16 20.04 12.09
C SER A 243 27.16 18.94 11.70
N VAL A 244 28.13 19.31 10.87
CA VAL A 244 29.21 18.41 10.42
C VAL A 244 30.47 18.71 11.22
N THR A 245 30.94 17.72 11.97
CA THR A 245 32.13 17.82 12.83
C THR A 245 33.31 17.05 12.21
N ALA A 246 34.53 17.38 12.64
CA ALA A 246 35.74 16.74 12.11
C ALA A 246 35.71 15.22 12.34
N ALA A 247 36.30 14.48 11.39
CA ALA A 247 36.62 13.07 11.63
C ALA A 247 37.59 12.96 12.81
N SER A 248 37.39 11.94 13.65
CA SER A 248 38.30 11.64 14.77
C SER A 248 39.55 10.92 14.27
#